data_AF-A0A7K6L954-F1
#
_entry.id   AF-A0A7K6L954-F1
#
_cell.length_a   1.000
_cell.length_b   1.000
_cell.length_c   1.000
_cell.angle_alpha   90.00
_cell.angle_beta   90.00
_cell.angle_gamma   90.00
#
_symmetry.space_group_name_H-M   'P 1'
#
loop_
_entity.id
_entity.type
_entity.pdbx_description
1 polymer ?
#
loop_
_entity_poly.entity_id
_entity_poly.type
_entity_poly.pdbx_seq_one_letter_code
_entity_poly.pdbx_strand_id
1 'polypeptide(L)'
;VAGLGNYGLWGTRHSVGMEVLDRVARQLAVTEGWRMDKRCCADVALATAHGVELVLLKPRRFMNLNGLSVACAAEIYNLGPEDIYLVHDDLDKALGKVAIKLGGSARGHNGVQSCISALHSNKMTRLRIGIGRP
;
A
#
# COMPACT_ATOMS: atom_id res chain seq x y z
N VAL A 1 1.61 1.53 -6.56
CA VAL A 1 2.02 0.72 -5.38
C VAL A 1 1.63 1.46 -4.10
N ALA A 2 0.75 0.87 -3.28
CA ALA A 2 0.27 1.46 -2.03
C ALA A 2 0.81 0.71 -0.81
N GLY A 3 1.41 1.44 0.13
CA GLY A 3 1.88 0.93 1.42
C GLY A 3 0.82 1.16 2.48
N LEU A 4 0.18 0.08 2.94
CA LEU A 4 -0.89 0.18 3.93
C LEU A 4 -0.31 0.44 5.32
N GLY A 5 -1.02 1.23 6.12
CA GLY A 5 -0.59 1.62 7.44
C GLY A 5 -1.53 2.61 8.13
N ASN A 6 -1.18 2.95 9.37
CA ASN A 6 -1.85 4.01 10.11
C ASN A 6 -0.95 5.26 10.10
N TYR A 7 -1.42 6.33 9.47
CA TYR A 7 -0.70 7.60 9.48
C TYR A 7 -0.53 8.11 10.93
N GLY A 8 0.71 8.45 11.31
CA GLY A 8 1.05 8.88 12.67
C GLY A 8 1.38 7.75 13.64
N LEU A 9 1.16 6.48 13.28
CA LEU A 9 1.56 5.31 14.08
C LEU A 9 2.75 4.59 13.42
N TRP A 10 3.89 5.26 13.44
CA TRP A 10 5.16 4.78 12.87
C TRP A 10 5.78 3.65 13.72
N GLY A 11 6.53 2.74 13.09
CA GLY A 11 7.23 1.66 13.80
C GLY A 11 6.34 0.52 14.29
N THR A 12 5.04 0.55 14.00
CA THR A 12 4.13 -0.55 14.35
C THR A 12 4.13 -1.63 13.28
N ARG A 13 3.93 -2.90 13.68
CA ARG A 13 3.81 -4.03 12.73
C ARG A 13 2.77 -3.77 11.64
N HIS A 14 1.69 -3.05 11.97
CA HIS A 14 0.61 -2.73 11.04
C HIS A 14 0.92 -1.55 10.10
N SER A 15 2.04 -0.85 10.29
CA SER A 15 2.51 0.22 9.40
C SER A 15 3.70 -0.19 8.54
N VAL A 16 4.06 -1.49 8.55
CA VAL A 16 5.20 -2.02 7.79
C VAL A 16 5.11 -1.75 6.28
N GLY A 17 3.88 -1.67 5.73
CA GLY A 17 3.68 -1.35 4.32
C GLY A 17 4.18 0.05 3.95
N MET A 18 3.98 1.03 4.82
CA MET A 18 4.49 2.39 4.65
C MET A 18 6.02 2.44 4.74
N GLU A 19 6.61 1.71 5.68
CA GLU A 19 8.07 1.63 5.85
C GLU A 19 8.76 0.97 4.65
N VAL A 20 8.14 -0.07 4.08
CA VAL A 20 8.63 -0.67 2.84
C VAL A 20 8.60 0.33 1.69
N LEU A 21 7.55 1.16 1.57
CA LEU A 21 7.53 2.20 0.54
C LEU A 21 8.60 3.26 0.74
N ASP A 22 8.95 3.61 1.98
CA ASP A 22 10.08 4.50 2.24
C ASP A 22 11.40 3.88 1.75
N ARG A 23 11.57 2.57 1.93
CA ARG A 23 12.76 1.86 1.44
C ARG A 23 12.79 1.75 -0.07
N VAL A 24 11.65 1.49 -0.71
CA VAL A 24 11.50 1.46 -2.18
C VAL A 24 11.78 2.84 -2.78
N ALA A 25 11.23 3.91 -2.20
CA ALA A 25 11.49 5.27 -2.64
C ALA A 25 12.99 5.63 -2.58
N ARG A 26 13.71 5.17 -1.55
CA ARG A 26 15.18 5.33 -1.47
C ARG A 26 15.90 4.56 -2.57
N GLN A 27 15.51 3.31 -2.83
CA GLN A 27 16.13 2.49 -3.88
C GLN A 27 15.91 3.06 -5.28
N LEU A 28 14.76 3.72 -5.50
CA LEU A 28 14.44 4.39 -6.75
C LEU A 28 14.94 5.85 -6.81
N ALA A 29 15.68 6.32 -5.79
CA ALA A 29 16.18 7.69 -5.69
C ALA A 29 15.10 8.79 -5.77
N VAL A 30 13.89 8.53 -5.25
CA VAL A 30 12.75 9.45 -5.26
C VAL A 30 12.27 9.85 -3.85
N THR A 31 13.11 9.68 -2.82
CA THR A 31 12.75 10.01 -1.43
C THR A 31 12.30 11.46 -1.26
N GLU A 32 12.99 12.41 -1.90
CA GLU A 32 12.62 13.84 -1.85
C GLU A 32 11.35 14.17 -2.66
N GLY A 33 10.86 13.21 -3.44
CA GLY A 33 9.66 13.31 -4.28
C GLY A 33 8.36 13.07 -3.53
N TRP A 34 8.39 12.65 -2.26
CA TRP A 34 7.16 12.53 -1.46
C TRP A 34 6.49 13.90 -1.29
N ARG A 35 5.24 13.98 -1.71
CA ARG A 35 4.39 15.16 -1.57
C ARG A 35 3.01 14.75 -1.09
N MET A 36 2.42 15.56 -0.21
CA MET A 36 1.06 15.35 0.23
C MET A 36 0.09 15.74 -0.90
N ASP A 37 -0.64 14.76 -1.43
CA ASP A 37 -1.77 14.99 -2.31
C ASP A 37 -3.07 15.02 -1.49
N LYS A 38 -3.64 16.22 -1.38
CA LYS A 38 -4.88 16.45 -0.61
C LYS A 38 -6.09 15.76 -1.24
N ARG A 39 -6.09 15.55 -2.56
CA ARG A 39 -7.24 14.96 -3.28
C ARG A 39 -7.50 13.54 -2.81
N CYS A 40 -6.45 12.73 -2.74
CA CYS A 40 -6.53 11.36 -2.25
C CYS A 40 -6.16 11.21 -0.76
N CYS A 41 -5.85 12.31 -0.06
CA CYS A 41 -5.39 12.30 1.33
C CYS A 41 -4.25 11.29 1.55
N ALA A 42 -3.20 11.40 0.75
CA ALA A 42 -2.05 10.49 0.81
C ALA A 42 -0.75 11.25 0.58
N ASP A 43 0.36 10.71 1.08
CA ASP A 43 1.67 11.08 0.56
C ASP A 43 1.92 10.26 -0.71
N VAL A 44 2.36 10.94 -1.78
CA VAL A 44 2.59 10.35 -3.10
C VAL A 44 3.99 10.70 -3.60
N ALA A 45 4.67 9.75 -4.23
CA ALA A 45 5.90 9.97 -4.97
C ALA A 45 5.80 9.27 -6.33
N LEU A 46 6.28 9.92 -7.39
CA LEU A 46 6.38 9.33 -8.72
C LEU A 46 7.79 8.77 -8.92
N ALA A 47 7.87 7.62 -9.58
CA ALA A 47 9.14 7.00 -9.93
C ALA A 47 9.06 6.36 -11.31
N THR A 48 10.22 6.10 -11.90
CA THR A 48 10.33 5.28 -13.11
C THR A 48 11.24 4.10 -12.80
N ALA A 49 10.80 2.89 -13.12
CA ALA A 49 11.61 1.68 -12.96
C ALA A 49 11.45 0.80 -14.19
N HIS A 50 12.56 0.42 -14.83
CA HIS A 50 12.56 -0.44 -16.03
C HIS A 50 11.61 0.05 -17.15
N GLY A 51 11.50 1.37 -17.33
CA GLY A 51 10.61 1.97 -18.34
C GLY A 51 9.13 2.04 -17.95
N VAL A 52 8.76 1.65 -16.73
CA VAL A 52 7.40 1.73 -16.20
C VAL A 52 7.30 2.88 -15.21
N GLU A 53 6.26 3.71 -15.36
CA GLU A 53 5.92 4.74 -14.39
C GLU A 53 5.22 4.13 -13.17
N LEU A 54 5.66 4.53 -11.99
CA LEU A 54 5.18 4.03 -10.72
C LEU A 54 4.66 5.19 -9.88
N VAL A 55 3.45 5.02 -9.35
CA VAL A 55 2.92 5.85 -8.28
C VAL A 55 3.14 5.13 -6.95
N LEU A 56 3.99 5.67 -6.08
CA LEU A 56 4.11 5.23 -4.69
C LEU A 56 3.13 6.01 -3.83
N LEU A 57 2.37 5.32 -2.99
CA LEU A 57 1.28 5.93 -2.21
C LEU A 57 1.26 5.45 -0.75
N LYS A 58 1.26 6.37 0.20
CA LYS A 58 1.06 6.11 1.64
C LYS A 58 -0.19 6.85 2.11
N PRO A 59 -1.31 6.16 2.43
CA PRO A 59 -2.52 6.82 2.88
C PRO A 59 -2.30 7.64 4.16
N ARG A 60 -2.79 8.89 4.19
CA ARG A 60 -2.81 9.71 5.40
C ARG A 60 -4.10 9.50 6.19
N ARG A 61 -4.44 8.23 6.43
CA ARG A 61 -5.69 7.79 7.06
C ARG A 61 -5.43 6.64 8.04
N PHE A 62 -6.41 6.34 8.87
CA PHE A 62 -6.44 5.08 9.62
C PHE A 62 -6.57 3.89 8.68
N MET A 63 -6.07 2.74 9.13
CA MET A 63 -5.95 1.52 8.33
C MET A 63 -7.28 1.12 7.67
N ASN A 64 -8.38 1.14 8.43
CA ASN A 64 -9.72 0.79 7.95
C ASN A 64 -10.28 1.77 6.88
N LEU A 65 -9.62 2.90 6.65
CA LEU A 65 -9.97 3.91 5.64
C LEU A 65 -8.91 4.06 4.55
N ASN A 66 -7.86 3.24 4.55
CA ASN A 66 -6.79 3.29 3.53
C ASN A 66 -7.35 3.11 2.11
N GLY A 67 -8.40 2.30 1.94
CA GLY A 67 -9.01 2.03 0.64
C GLY A 67 -9.56 3.28 -0.05
N LEU A 68 -10.05 4.26 0.71
CA LEU A 68 -10.54 5.53 0.15
C LEU A 68 -9.42 6.32 -0.53
N SER A 69 -8.22 6.33 0.07
CA SER A 69 -7.05 6.96 -0.50
C SER A 69 -6.54 6.21 -1.74
N VAL A 70 -6.54 4.88 -1.68
CA VAL A 70 -6.10 4.03 -2.81
C VAL A 70 -7.05 4.18 -4.01
N ALA A 71 -8.37 4.13 -3.78
CA ALA A 71 -9.36 4.26 -4.84
C ALA A 71 -9.32 5.65 -5.49
N CYS A 72 -9.27 6.72 -4.69
CA CYS A 72 -9.15 8.08 -5.23
C CYS A 72 -7.86 8.28 -6.05
N ALA A 73 -6.73 7.71 -5.61
CA ALA A 73 -5.51 7.77 -6.41
C ALA A 73 -5.61 6.94 -7.69
N ALA A 74 -6.25 5.77 -7.66
CA ALA A 74 -6.50 4.98 -8.85
C ALA A 74 -7.30 5.76 -9.90
N GLU A 75 -8.32 6.52 -9.48
CA GLU A 75 -9.07 7.43 -10.36
C GLU A 75 -8.20 8.56 -10.92
N ILE A 76 -7.42 9.25 -10.06
CA ILE A 76 -6.54 10.36 -10.46
C ILE A 76 -5.52 9.93 -11.52
N TYR A 77 -4.97 8.72 -11.38
CA TYR A 77 -3.93 8.19 -12.26
C TYR A 77 -4.48 7.23 -13.34
N ASN A 78 -5.80 7.10 -13.45
CA ASN A 78 -6.48 6.23 -14.42
C ASN A 78 -5.95 4.77 -14.40
N LEU A 79 -5.90 4.17 -13.21
CA LEU A 79 -5.40 2.83 -12.96
C LEU A 79 -6.54 1.86 -12.62
N GLY A 80 -6.48 0.64 -13.17
CA GLY A 80 -7.37 -0.45 -12.80
C GLY A 80 -6.93 -1.17 -11.52
N PRO A 81 -7.81 -1.96 -10.87
CA PRO A 81 -7.44 -2.76 -9.70
C PRO A 81 -6.25 -3.71 -9.94
N GLU A 82 -6.11 -4.26 -11.15
CA GLU A 82 -4.99 -5.10 -11.58
C GLU A 82 -3.63 -4.37 -11.60
N ASP A 83 -3.62 -3.05 -11.78
CA ASP A 83 -2.41 -2.22 -11.77
C ASP A 83 -1.96 -1.89 -10.33
N ILE A 84 -2.79 -2.22 -9.33
CA ILE A 84 -2.56 -1.85 -7.94
C ILE A 84 -1.85 -2.98 -7.20
N TYR A 85 -0.72 -2.61 -6.61
CA TYR A 85 0.03 -3.42 -5.68
C TYR A 85 -0.16 -2.89 -4.27
N LEU A 86 -0.67 -3.72 -3.36
CA LEU A 86 -0.80 -3.41 -1.94
C LEU A 86 0.34 -4.05 -1.16
N VAL A 87 1.03 -3.28 -0.33
CA VAL A 87 2.06 -3.77 0.59
C VAL A 87 1.51 -3.70 2.01
N HIS A 88 1.49 -4.83 2.72
CA HIS A 88 0.87 -4.91 4.04
C HIS A 88 1.41 -6.06 4.90
N ASP A 89 1.14 -6.04 6.20
CA ASP A 89 1.52 -7.10 7.13
C ASP A 89 0.64 -8.35 7.01
N ASP A 90 1.20 -9.52 7.34
CA ASP A 90 0.52 -10.81 7.35
C ASP A 90 0.86 -11.56 8.65
N LEU A 91 -0.14 -11.71 9.52
CA LEU A 91 -0.03 -12.42 10.80
C LEU A 91 0.26 -13.91 10.64
N ASP A 92 -0.14 -14.52 9.52
CA ASP A 92 0.01 -15.96 9.31
C ASP A 92 1.38 -16.34 8.74
N LYS A 93 2.22 -15.34 8.43
CA LYS A 93 3.57 -15.54 7.95
C LYS A 93 4.56 -15.25 9.06
N ALA A 94 5.57 -16.11 9.16
CA ALA A 94 6.69 -15.92 10.07
C ALA A 94 7.38 -14.57 9.81
N LEU A 95 7.93 -13.97 10.87
CA LEU A 95 8.58 -12.67 10.80
C LEU A 95 9.61 -12.60 9.67
N GLY A 96 9.51 -11.57 8.82
CA GLY A 96 10.41 -11.34 7.69
C GLY A 96 10.12 -12.21 6.46
N LYS A 97 9.17 -13.15 6.51
CA LYS A 97 8.77 -13.90 5.31
C LYS A 97 7.89 -13.05 4.41
N VAL A 98 8.37 -12.81 3.19
CA VAL A 98 7.65 -12.08 2.15
C VAL A 98 6.96 -13.07 1.21
N ALA A 99 5.74 -12.75 0.77
CA ALA A 99 5.11 -13.47 -0.33
C ALA A 99 4.23 -12.56 -1.18
N ILE A 100 4.17 -12.85 -2.47
CA ILE A 100 3.26 -12.19 -3.41
C ILE A 100 1.99 -13.04 -3.55
N LYS A 101 0.84 -12.38 -3.66
CA LYS A 101 -0.45 -13.02 -3.94
C LYS A 101 -1.29 -12.13 -4.84
N LEU A 102 -1.80 -12.68 -5.94
CA LEU A 102 -2.82 -12.02 -6.74
C LEU A 102 -4.19 -12.23 -6.10
N GLY A 103 -4.86 -11.12 -5.79
CA GLY A 103 -6.23 -11.07 -5.31
C GLY A 103 -6.61 -11.98 -4.15
N GLY A 104 -7.91 -12.17 -3.91
CA GLY A 104 -8.51 -12.98 -2.82
C GLY A 104 -9.01 -12.16 -1.62
N SER A 105 -9.51 -12.82 -0.57
CA SER A 105 -10.11 -12.14 0.60
C SER A 105 -9.10 -11.38 1.48
N ALA A 106 -9.61 -10.47 2.32
CA ALA A 106 -8.81 -9.66 3.24
C ALA A 106 -8.19 -10.45 4.41
N ARG A 107 -8.74 -11.63 4.75
CA ARG A 107 -8.27 -12.49 5.86
C ARG A 107 -8.07 -11.73 7.18
N GLY A 108 -9.02 -10.85 7.52
CA GLY A 108 -9.00 -10.06 8.75
C GLY A 108 -8.16 -8.79 8.70
N HIS A 109 -7.47 -8.50 7.59
CA HIS A 109 -6.69 -7.28 7.47
C HIS A 109 -7.55 -6.09 7.05
N ASN A 110 -7.78 -5.14 7.98
CA ASN A 110 -8.68 -3.99 7.77
C ASN A 110 -8.31 -3.11 6.57
N GLY A 111 -7.02 -2.87 6.32
CA GLY A 111 -6.57 -2.08 5.16
C GLY A 111 -6.92 -2.72 3.82
N VAL A 112 -6.65 -4.02 3.68
CA VAL A 112 -7.03 -4.79 2.49
C VAL A 112 -8.54 -4.83 2.33
N GLN A 113 -9.30 -5.05 3.42
CA GLN A 113 -10.77 -5.01 3.38
C GLN A 113 -11.28 -3.65 2.89
N SER A 114 -10.71 -2.56 3.41
CA SER A 114 -11.01 -1.20 2.97
C SER A 114 -10.75 -1.00 1.48
N CYS A 115 -9.61 -1.48 0.97
CA CYS A 115 -9.27 -1.40 -0.46
C CYS A 115 -10.24 -2.20 -1.32
N ILE A 116 -10.59 -3.43 -0.91
CA ILE A 116 -11.54 -4.28 -1.64
C ILE A 116 -12.90 -3.59 -1.75
N SER A 117 -13.39 -3.03 -0.65
CA SER A 117 -14.67 -2.31 -0.62
C SER A 117 -14.63 -1.05 -1.48
N ALA A 118 -13.61 -0.20 -1.35
CA ALA A 118 -13.54 1.06 -2.08
C ALA A 118 -13.32 0.89 -3.59
N LEU A 119 -12.53 -0.11 -4.00
CA LEU A 119 -12.26 -0.41 -5.42
C LEU A 119 -13.31 -1.33 -6.05
N HIS A 120 -14.29 -1.82 -5.28
CA HIS A 120 -15.29 -2.82 -5.70
C HIS A 120 -14.66 -4.04 -6.40
N SER A 121 -13.46 -4.43 -5.96
CA SER A 121 -12.64 -5.45 -6.61
C SER A 121 -11.68 -6.08 -5.62
N ASN A 122 -11.37 -7.35 -5.83
CA ASN A 122 -10.37 -8.07 -5.06
C ASN A 122 -9.18 -8.49 -5.93
N LYS A 123 -8.96 -7.85 -7.08
CA LYS A 123 -7.95 -8.25 -8.07
C LYS A 123 -6.57 -7.61 -7.87
N MET A 124 -6.40 -6.76 -6.85
CA MET A 124 -5.12 -6.14 -6.53
C MET A 124 -4.07 -7.19 -6.18
N THR A 125 -2.84 -6.98 -6.67
CA THR A 125 -1.67 -7.78 -6.27
C THR A 125 -1.24 -7.37 -4.86
N ARG A 126 -0.84 -8.34 -4.04
CA ARG A 126 -0.51 -8.12 -2.63
C ARG A 126 0.88 -8.62 -2.30
N LEU A 127 1.74 -7.72 -1.82
CA LEU A 127 3.01 -8.04 -1.19
C LEU A 127 2.79 -8.14 0.32
N ARG A 128 2.86 -9.37 0.82
CA ARG A 128 2.52 -9.73 2.20
C ARG A 128 3.79 -9.91 3.00
N ILE A 129 3.93 -9.15 4.09
CA ILE A 129 5.11 -9.12 4.94
C ILE A 129 4.78 -9.81 6.25
N GLY A 130 5.41 -10.96 6.50
CA GLY A 130 5.17 -11.72 7.72
C GLY A 130 5.60 -10.97 8.97
N ILE A 131 4.67 -10.85 9.91
CA ILE A 131 4.90 -10.23 11.23
C ILE A 131 4.78 -11.25 12.39
N GLY A 132 4.47 -12.51 12.07
CA GLY A 132 4.21 -13.57 13.03
C GLY A 132 2.90 -13.38 13.79
N ARG A 133 2.43 -14.46 14.43
CA ARG A 133 1.41 -14.35 15.47
C ARG A 133 2.08 -13.97 16.80
N PRO A 134 1.39 -13.24 17.69
CA PRO A 134 1.80 -13.06 19.07
C PRO A 134 2.04 -14.40 19.78
#